data_AF-A0A1C6RTA5-F1
#
_entry.id   AF-A0A1C6RTA5-F1
#
_cell.length_a   1.000
_cell.length_b   1.000
_cell.length_c   1.000
_cell.angle_alpha   90.00
_cell.angle_beta   90.00
_cell.angle_gamma   90.00
#
_symmetry.space_group_name_H-M   'P 1'
#
loop_
_entity.id
_entity.type
_entity.pdbx_description
1 polymer ?
#
loop_
_entity_poly.entity_id
_entity_poly.type
_entity_poly.pdbx_seq_one_letter_code
_entity_poly.pdbx_strand_id
1 'polypeptide(L)'
;MSASDVTVVGGGIGGLANAYALASAGHRVRVLEKAADFAEVGAGLQMAPNATRILRQWGLLDAVLTHGVVPRRLVFRDAVDGSELTHLDLGADFVERYGAPYVVIHRSDLLDILVQACRRVGVELVPNVRVTDVVASADSAVVISEAGEFTSDLALSADGLRSVLRGKLSDDQPVASGYVAYRGAFPLSEIDVELDENALRDVVVYLGPGCHLVQYALRGGDMFNTVAVFRSAAYERGEADWGNPDELESAFSGMCPDVRRGLRSLWRTRKWPMYDRAPIQTWVDGRLALTGDAAHPMLQYLAQGACQAIEDAYTLATEAGKTVAAGGLDWDRALRAYETARTERTARVQTSARVWGDIWHVDGVARLLRNELFRDRAPDDYKHIDWLYGG
;
A
#
# COMPACT_ATOMS: atom_id res chain seq x y z
N MET A 1 -32.80 3.45 -9.59
CA MET A 1 -31.38 3.39 -10.00
C MET A 1 -31.24 2.19 -10.91
N SER A 2 -30.81 2.35 -12.16
CA SER A 2 -30.43 1.18 -12.98
C SER A 2 -29.07 0.71 -12.47
N ALA A 3 -29.02 -0.48 -11.89
CA ALA A 3 -27.76 -1.10 -11.50
C ALA A 3 -26.88 -1.27 -12.74
N SER A 4 -25.63 -0.80 -12.66
CA SER A 4 -24.64 -0.91 -13.72
C SER A 4 -23.71 -2.10 -13.48
N ASP A 5 -23.29 -2.75 -14.55
CA ASP A 5 -22.35 -3.89 -14.51
C ASP A 5 -20.91 -3.38 -14.52
N VAL A 6 -20.12 -3.80 -13.53
CA VAL A 6 -18.71 -3.40 -13.39
C VAL A 6 -17.82 -4.63 -13.30
N THR A 7 -16.79 -4.68 -14.14
CA THR A 7 -15.72 -5.68 -14.07
C THR A 7 -14.47 -5.08 -13.44
N VAL A 8 -13.99 -5.65 -12.35
CA VAL A 8 -12.72 -5.28 -11.71
C VAL A 8 -11.67 -6.33 -12.04
N VAL A 9 -10.54 -5.91 -12.61
CA VAL A 9 -9.44 -6.77 -12.99
C VAL A 9 -8.34 -6.70 -11.92
N GLY A 10 -8.18 -7.78 -11.16
CA GLY A 10 -7.25 -7.90 -10.03
C GLY A 10 -7.96 -8.01 -8.69
N GLY A 11 -7.66 -9.08 -7.95
CA GLY A 11 -8.24 -9.44 -6.65
C GLY A 11 -7.40 -9.04 -5.43
N GLY A 12 -6.47 -8.09 -5.59
CA GLY A 12 -5.72 -7.53 -4.47
C GLY A 12 -6.55 -6.54 -3.64
N ILE A 13 -5.94 -5.94 -2.60
CA ILE A 13 -6.60 -4.98 -1.70
C ILE A 13 -7.34 -3.86 -2.47
N GLY A 14 -6.70 -3.28 -3.48
CA GLY A 14 -7.30 -2.20 -4.28
C GLY A 14 -8.52 -2.65 -5.09
N GLY A 15 -8.44 -3.82 -5.71
CA GLY A 15 -9.56 -4.35 -6.50
C GLY A 15 -10.75 -4.74 -5.63
N LEU A 16 -10.50 -5.42 -4.50
CA LEU A 16 -11.54 -5.78 -3.55
C LEU A 16 -12.16 -4.55 -2.86
N ALA A 17 -11.37 -3.52 -2.55
CA ALA A 17 -11.90 -2.27 -2.01
C ALA A 17 -12.84 -1.58 -3.01
N ASN A 18 -12.43 -1.48 -4.28
CA ASN A 18 -13.29 -0.92 -5.34
C ASN A 18 -14.56 -1.74 -5.51
N ALA A 19 -14.44 -3.08 -5.52
CA ALA A 19 -15.57 -3.95 -5.70
C ALA A 19 -16.58 -3.84 -4.56
N TYR A 20 -16.10 -3.81 -3.31
CA TYR A 20 -16.93 -3.57 -2.14
C TYR A 20 -17.64 -2.21 -2.20
N ALA A 21 -16.90 -1.13 -2.50
CA ALA A 21 -17.44 0.22 -2.51
C ALA A 21 -18.55 0.39 -3.58
N LEU A 22 -18.32 -0.13 -4.79
CA LEU A 22 -19.29 -0.05 -5.89
C LEU A 22 -20.49 -0.97 -5.68
N ALA A 23 -20.29 -2.20 -5.19
CA ALA A 23 -21.40 -3.08 -4.87
C ALA A 23 -22.28 -2.52 -3.74
N SER A 24 -21.66 -1.93 -2.72
CA SER A 24 -22.37 -1.23 -1.64
C SER A 24 -23.15 -0.01 -2.12
N ALA A 25 -22.74 0.60 -3.25
CA ALA A 25 -23.46 1.68 -3.93
C ALA A 25 -24.56 1.18 -4.89
N GLY A 26 -24.79 -0.14 -4.97
CA GLY A 26 -25.88 -0.75 -5.75
C GLY A 26 -25.52 -1.18 -7.17
N HIS A 27 -24.22 -1.22 -7.51
CA HIS A 27 -23.74 -1.76 -8.79
C HIS A 27 -23.58 -3.28 -8.73
N ARG A 28 -23.72 -3.96 -9.87
CA ARG A 28 -23.40 -5.40 -9.99
C ARG A 28 -21.94 -5.54 -10.34
N VAL A 29 -21.15 -6.14 -9.44
CA VAL A 29 -19.70 -6.16 -9.57
C VAL A 29 -19.16 -7.58 -9.67
N ARG A 30 -18.25 -7.79 -10.61
CA ARG A 30 -17.42 -9.00 -10.73
C ARG A 30 -15.95 -8.64 -10.57
N VAL A 31 -15.20 -9.47 -9.84
CA VAL A 31 -13.75 -9.37 -9.71
C VAL A 31 -13.10 -10.57 -10.40
N LEU A 32 -12.19 -10.31 -11.33
CA LEU A 32 -11.39 -11.31 -12.03
C LEU A 32 -9.99 -11.37 -11.40
N GLU A 33 -9.60 -12.51 -10.85
CA GLU A 33 -8.27 -12.72 -10.26
C GLU A 33 -7.54 -13.87 -10.96
N LYS A 34 -6.27 -13.65 -11.29
CA LYS A 34 -5.44 -14.66 -12.00
C LYS A 34 -5.01 -15.81 -11.08
N ALA A 35 -4.90 -15.58 -9.78
CA ALA A 35 -4.56 -16.60 -8.79
C ALA A 35 -5.73 -17.58 -8.60
N ALA A 36 -5.39 -18.79 -8.14
CA ALA A 36 -6.38 -19.83 -7.88
C ALA A 36 -7.30 -19.51 -6.70
N ASP A 37 -6.81 -18.69 -5.76
CA ASP A 37 -7.53 -18.23 -4.59
C ASP A 37 -7.26 -16.74 -4.36
N PHE A 38 -8.23 -16.06 -3.72
CA PHE A 38 -8.07 -14.71 -3.22
C PHE A 38 -7.28 -14.74 -1.91
N ALA A 39 -5.99 -15.07 -2.01
CA ALA A 39 -5.08 -15.20 -0.89
C ALA A 39 -3.79 -14.42 -1.14
N GLU A 40 -3.19 -13.92 -0.06
CA GLU A 40 -1.91 -13.23 -0.09
C GLU A 40 -0.94 -13.91 0.86
N VAL A 41 0.25 -14.27 0.35
CA VAL A 41 1.38 -14.63 1.20
C VAL A 41 1.99 -13.31 1.68
N GLY A 42 1.58 -12.91 2.87
CA GLY A 42 1.75 -11.55 3.36
C GLY A 42 2.84 -11.40 4.40
N ALA A 43 3.41 -10.19 4.45
CA ALA A 43 3.99 -9.66 5.67
C ALA A 43 3.01 -8.62 6.25
N GLY A 44 3.40 -7.95 7.32
CA GLY A 44 2.68 -6.79 7.83
C GLY A 44 2.53 -5.69 6.79
N LEU A 45 1.47 -4.91 6.95
CA LEU A 45 1.30 -3.61 6.30
C LEU A 45 0.77 -2.61 7.32
N GLN A 46 0.94 -1.34 6.99
CA GLN A 46 0.50 -0.23 7.84
C GLN A 46 -0.69 0.48 7.19
N MET A 47 -1.69 0.80 8.00
CA MET A 47 -2.95 1.44 7.64
C MET A 47 -3.06 2.76 8.40
N ALA A 48 -2.90 3.86 7.69
CA ALA A 48 -2.98 5.20 8.25
C ALA A 48 -4.44 5.72 8.33
N PRO A 49 -4.70 6.79 9.11
CA PRO A 49 -6.05 7.32 9.36
C PRO A 49 -6.88 7.63 8.11
N ASN A 50 -6.23 8.08 7.04
CA ASN A 50 -6.87 8.36 5.76
C ASN A 50 -7.62 7.13 5.22
N ALA A 51 -7.07 5.92 5.38
CA ALA A 51 -7.73 4.68 4.99
C ALA A 51 -8.59 4.06 6.09
N THR A 52 -8.15 4.10 7.36
CA THR A 52 -8.93 3.50 8.46
C THR A 52 -10.23 4.25 8.73
N ARG A 53 -10.30 5.55 8.44
CA ARG A 53 -11.56 6.33 8.45
C ARG A 53 -12.54 5.84 7.39
N ILE A 54 -12.08 5.54 6.18
CA ILE A 54 -12.91 4.95 5.12
C ILE A 54 -13.40 3.57 5.54
N LEU A 55 -12.50 2.72 6.06
CA LEU A 55 -12.87 1.40 6.59
C LEU A 55 -13.88 1.50 7.74
N ARG A 56 -13.86 2.56 8.55
CA ARG A 56 -14.91 2.81 9.55
C ARG A 56 -16.25 3.12 8.89
N GLN A 57 -16.28 4.01 7.91
CA GLN A 57 -17.52 4.33 7.18
C GLN A 57 -18.12 3.10 6.50
N TRP A 58 -17.26 2.17 6.07
CA TRP A 58 -17.66 0.87 5.51
C TRP A 58 -18.05 -0.17 6.56
N GLY A 59 -17.95 0.12 7.86
CA GLY A 59 -18.22 -0.84 8.93
C GLY A 59 -17.20 -1.99 9.02
N LEU A 60 -15.99 -1.80 8.47
CA LEU A 60 -14.93 -2.82 8.43
C LEU A 60 -13.81 -2.55 9.45
N LEU A 61 -13.75 -1.36 10.05
CA LEU A 61 -12.67 -0.99 10.98
C LEU A 61 -12.60 -1.91 12.20
N ASP A 62 -13.73 -2.33 12.77
CA ASP A 62 -13.73 -3.18 13.97
C ASP A 62 -13.07 -4.55 13.69
N ALA A 63 -13.31 -5.13 12.52
CA ALA A 63 -12.64 -6.35 12.09
C ALA A 63 -11.13 -6.12 11.90
N VAL A 64 -10.75 -4.97 11.33
CA VAL A 64 -9.33 -4.58 11.17
C VAL A 64 -8.65 -4.39 12.53
N LEU A 65 -9.32 -3.80 13.52
CA LEU A 65 -8.79 -3.64 14.87
C LEU A 65 -8.69 -4.97 15.61
N THR A 66 -9.63 -5.89 15.37
CA THR A 66 -9.62 -7.24 15.97
C THR A 66 -8.41 -8.07 15.53
N HIS A 67 -8.00 -7.94 14.26
CA HIS A 67 -6.86 -8.68 13.70
C HIS A 67 -5.54 -7.87 13.65
N GLY A 68 -5.63 -6.55 13.83
CA GLY A 68 -4.50 -5.64 13.80
C GLY A 68 -3.92 -5.33 15.18
N VAL A 69 -2.97 -4.41 15.19
CA VAL A 69 -2.41 -3.79 16.39
C VAL A 69 -2.47 -2.28 16.19
N VAL A 70 -2.90 -1.55 17.22
CA VAL A 70 -2.84 -0.09 17.25
C VAL A 70 -1.55 0.30 17.94
N PRO A 71 -0.49 0.70 17.20
CA PRO A 71 0.74 1.15 17.81
C PRO A 71 0.53 2.44 18.59
N ARG A 72 1.27 2.62 19.68
CA ARG A 72 1.26 3.88 20.44
C ARG A 72 2.10 4.95 19.75
N ARG A 73 3.21 4.53 19.13
CA ARG A 73 4.18 5.44 18.51
C ARG A 73 4.67 4.90 17.18
N LEU A 74 5.03 5.81 16.28
CA LEU A 74 5.87 5.52 15.13
C LEU A 74 7.23 6.17 15.37
N VAL A 75 8.24 5.36 15.64
CA VAL A 75 9.55 5.76 16.15
C VAL A 75 10.60 5.63 15.05
N PHE A 76 11.37 6.69 14.86
CA PHE A 76 12.57 6.66 14.04
C PHE A 76 13.80 6.56 14.93
N ARG A 77 14.66 5.59 14.60
CA ARG A 77 15.96 5.36 15.24
C ARG A 77 17.07 5.48 14.23
N ASP A 78 18.27 5.84 14.68
CA ASP A 78 19.46 5.73 13.86
C ASP A 78 19.91 4.26 13.78
N ALA A 79 20.13 3.74 12.58
CA ALA A 79 20.49 2.33 12.40
C ALA A 79 21.94 2.02 12.82
N VAL A 80 22.83 3.02 12.93
CA VAL A 80 24.25 2.79 13.25
C VAL A 80 24.45 2.67 14.75
N ASP A 81 23.89 3.60 15.52
CA ASP A 81 24.05 3.63 16.98
C ASP A 81 22.81 3.21 17.79
N GLY A 82 21.64 3.07 17.15
CA GLY A 82 20.39 2.67 17.79
C GLY A 82 19.65 3.79 18.54
N SER A 83 20.20 5.00 18.57
CA SER A 83 19.57 6.14 19.27
C SER A 83 18.20 6.48 18.67
N GLU A 84 17.27 6.84 19.53
CA GLU A 84 15.98 7.40 19.09
C GLU A 84 16.21 8.80 18.52
N LEU A 85 15.70 9.04 17.31
CA LEU A 85 15.81 10.32 16.61
C LEU A 85 14.55 11.15 16.83
N THR A 86 13.37 10.55 16.64
CA THR A 86 12.08 11.19 16.80
C THR A 86 10.98 10.14 16.85
N HIS A 87 9.77 10.52 17.25
CA HIS A 87 8.60 9.68 17.07
C HIS A 87 7.35 10.53 16.82
N LEU A 88 6.33 9.90 16.24
CA LEU A 88 4.95 10.38 16.28
C LEU A 88 4.24 9.74 17.46
N ASP A 89 3.51 10.53 18.23
CA ASP A 89 2.47 9.99 19.11
C ASP A 89 1.24 9.60 18.24
N LEU A 90 0.73 8.38 18.45
CA LEU A 90 -0.42 7.83 17.74
C LEU A 90 -1.61 7.60 18.68
N GLY A 91 -1.56 8.20 19.88
CA GLY A 91 -2.57 8.12 20.93
C GLY A 91 -3.83 8.95 20.66
N ALA A 92 -4.49 9.38 21.73
CA ALA A 92 -5.82 9.99 21.68
C ALA A 92 -5.87 11.25 20.79
N ASP A 93 -4.91 12.17 20.94
CA ASP A 93 -4.87 13.43 20.19
C ASP A 93 -4.70 13.19 18.67
N PHE A 94 -3.93 12.17 18.29
CA PHE A 94 -3.77 11.76 16.90
C PHE A 94 -5.09 11.23 16.32
N VAL A 95 -5.80 10.38 17.09
CA VAL A 95 -7.11 9.83 16.71
C VAL A 95 -8.17 10.94 16.65
N GLU A 96 -8.15 11.89 17.57
CA GLU A 96 -9.06 13.05 17.56
C GLU A 96 -8.81 13.92 16.32
N ARG A 97 -7.55 14.22 16.02
CA ARG A 97 -7.17 15.05 14.86
C ARG A 97 -7.56 14.44 13.52
N TYR A 98 -7.28 13.15 13.30
CA TYR A 98 -7.49 12.50 12.02
C TYR A 98 -8.77 11.65 11.95
N GLY A 99 -9.50 11.57 13.06
CA GLY A 99 -10.75 10.85 13.19
C GLY A 99 -10.60 9.33 13.26
N ALA A 100 -9.44 8.73 13.00
CA ALA A 100 -9.24 7.28 13.00
C ALA A 100 -7.83 6.86 13.43
N PRO A 101 -7.65 5.64 13.98
CA PRO A 101 -6.34 5.18 14.43
C PRO A 101 -5.42 4.80 13.28
N TYR A 102 -4.11 4.88 13.55
CA TYR A 102 -3.10 4.16 12.79
C TYR A 102 -3.13 2.68 13.22
N VAL A 103 -3.09 1.76 12.27
CA VAL A 103 -3.17 0.31 12.55
C VAL A 103 -2.11 -0.42 11.74
N VAL A 104 -1.43 -1.39 12.33
CA VAL A 104 -0.64 -2.37 11.60
C VAL A 104 -1.37 -3.71 11.59
N ILE A 105 -1.43 -4.37 10.44
CA ILE A 105 -2.19 -5.61 10.26
C ILE A 105 -1.45 -6.55 9.30
N HIS A 106 -1.66 -7.86 9.47
CA HIS A 106 -1.16 -8.82 8.51
C HIS A 106 -1.89 -8.66 7.18
N ARG A 107 -1.15 -8.66 6.06
CA ARG A 107 -1.75 -8.43 4.73
C ARG A 107 -2.86 -9.41 4.37
N SER A 108 -2.70 -10.69 4.73
CA SER A 108 -3.75 -11.70 4.48
C SER A 108 -5.03 -11.38 5.26
N ASP A 109 -4.91 -10.92 6.50
CA ASP A 109 -6.08 -10.68 7.37
C ASP A 109 -6.90 -9.49 6.82
N LEU A 110 -6.23 -8.42 6.34
CA LEU A 110 -6.93 -7.32 5.65
C LEU A 110 -7.58 -7.78 4.34
N LEU A 111 -6.89 -8.60 3.55
CA LEU A 111 -7.44 -9.14 2.32
C LEU A 111 -8.69 -9.98 2.61
N ASP A 112 -8.62 -10.88 3.59
CA ASP A 112 -9.73 -11.74 4.00
C ASP A 112 -10.93 -10.91 4.47
N ILE A 113 -10.71 -9.86 5.26
CA ILE A 113 -11.78 -8.93 5.67
C ILE A 113 -12.50 -8.35 4.44
N LEU A 114 -11.75 -7.92 3.42
CA LEU A 114 -12.30 -7.36 2.19
C LEU A 114 -13.00 -8.43 1.32
N VAL A 115 -12.44 -9.63 1.21
CA VAL A 115 -13.07 -10.77 0.51
C VAL A 115 -14.42 -11.10 1.16
N GLN A 116 -14.47 -11.21 2.48
CA GLN A 116 -15.71 -11.49 3.20
C GLN A 116 -16.71 -10.33 3.08
N ALA A 117 -16.23 -9.09 3.08
CA ALA A 117 -17.07 -7.91 2.85
C ALA A 117 -17.70 -7.94 1.44
N CYS A 118 -16.90 -8.23 0.41
CA CYS A 118 -17.35 -8.38 -0.98
C CYS A 118 -18.43 -9.48 -1.10
N ARG A 119 -18.21 -10.64 -0.49
CA ARG A 119 -19.20 -11.74 -0.48
C ARG A 119 -20.52 -11.32 0.17
N ARG A 120 -20.49 -10.58 1.28
CA ARG A 120 -21.70 -10.11 1.97
C ARG A 120 -22.54 -9.16 1.13
N VAL A 121 -21.91 -8.34 0.29
CA VAL A 121 -22.61 -7.38 -0.59
C VAL A 121 -22.87 -7.93 -2.00
N GLY A 122 -22.62 -9.23 -2.23
CA GLY A 122 -22.98 -9.91 -3.48
C GLY A 122 -22.01 -9.69 -4.65
N VAL A 123 -20.76 -9.32 -4.39
CA VAL A 123 -19.71 -9.28 -5.43
C VAL A 123 -19.43 -10.70 -5.93
N GLU A 124 -19.39 -10.88 -7.25
CA GLU A 124 -18.97 -12.11 -7.88
C GLU A 124 -17.43 -12.19 -7.92
N LEU A 125 -16.84 -13.08 -7.12
CA LEU A 125 -15.39 -13.29 -7.07
C LEU A 125 -15.01 -14.48 -7.96
N VAL A 126 -14.27 -14.22 -9.04
CA VAL A 126 -13.93 -15.22 -10.06
C VAL A 126 -12.40 -15.42 -10.11
N PRO A 127 -11.87 -16.48 -9.47
CA PRO A 127 -10.45 -16.80 -9.52
C PRO A 127 -10.06 -17.51 -10.83
N ASN A 128 -8.77 -17.76 -11.04
CA ASN A 128 -8.20 -18.39 -12.23
C ASN A 128 -8.52 -17.69 -13.56
N VAL A 129 -8.71 -16.38 -13.56
CA VAL A 129 -8.95 -15.58 -14.76
C VAL A 129 -7.81 -14.61 -14.97
N ARG A 130 -6.91 -14.94 -15.89
CA ARG A 130 -5.87 -14.01 -16.35
C ARG A 130 -6.41 -13.15 -17.46
N VAL A 131 -6.63 -11.88 -17.15
CA VAL A 131 -6.93 -10.84 -18.15
C VAL A 131 -5.66 -10.48 -18.92
N THR A 132 -5.82 -10.31 -20.23
CA THR A 132 -4.73 -10.00 -21.17
C THR A 132 -4.97 -8.69 -21.90
N ASP A 133 -6.22 -8.28 -22.10
CA ASP A 133 -6.54 -7.05 -22.81
C ASP A 133 -7.91 -6.47 -22.42
N VAL A 134 -8.21 -5.27 -22.89
CA VAL A 134 -9.52 -4.63 -22.79
C VAL A 134 -9.79 -3.78 -24.04
N VAL A 135 -11.04 -3.80 -24.50
CA VAL A 135 -11.55 -2.88 -25.51
C VAL A 135 -12.63 -2.02 -24.86
N ALA A 136 -12.33 -0.75 -24.65
CA ALA A 136 -13.25 0.21 -24.05
C ALA A 136 -13.83 1.16 -25.10
N SER A 137 -15.08 1.55 -24.91
CA SER A 137 -15.81 2.54 -25.71
C SER A 137 -16.44 3.59 -24.80
N ALA A 138 -17.23 4.51 -25.34
CA ALA A 138 -17.98 5.48 -24.54
C ALA A 138 -19.08 4.81 -23.69
N ASP A 139 -19.59 3.66 -24.11
CA ASP A 139 -20.80 3.06 -23.50
C ASP A 139 -20.52 1.74 -22.77
N SER A 140 -19.45 1.03 -23.12
CA SER A 140 -19.12 -0.27 -22.52
C SER A 140 -17.63 -0.60 -22.57
N ALA A 141 -17.23 -1.60 -21.79
CA ALA A 141 -15.92 -2.22 -21.82
C ALA A 141 -16.02 -3.74 -21.98
N VAL A 142 -15.18 -4.30 -22.85
CA VAL A 142 -15.01 -5.74 -23.04
C VAL A 142 -13.63 -6.14 -22.54
N VAL A 143 -13.58 -6.84 -21.42
CA VAL A 143 -12.36 -7.38 -20.83
C VAL A 143 -12.06 -8.75 -21.45
N ILE A 144 -10.86 -8.91 -22.00
CA ILE A 144 -10.41 -10.12 -22.70
C ILE A 144 -9.47 -10.90 -21.78
N SER A 145 -9.71 -12.20 -21.63
CA SER A 145 -8.95 -13.07 -20.75
C SER A 145 -8.71 -14.46 -21.37
N GLU A 146 -7.86 -15.26 -20.72
CA GLU A 146 -7.66 -16.67 -21.05
C GLU A 146 -8.94 -17.53 -20.88
N ALA A 147 -9.92 -17.06 -20.10
CA ALA A 147 -11.19 -17.75 -19.86
C ALA A 147 -12.34 -17.27 -20.78
N GLY A 148 -12.08 -16.28 -21.64
CA GLY A 148 -13.09 -15.66 -22.51
C GLY A 148 -13.24 -14.16 -22.29
N GLU A 149 -14.32 -13.62 -22.83
CA GLU A 149 -14.65 -12.19 -22.79
C GLU A 149 -15.69 -11.86 -21.72
N PHE A 150 -15.51 -10.72 -21.06
CA PHE A 150 -16.42 -10.20 -20.05
C PHE A 150 -16.85 -8.78 -20.44
N THR A 151 -18.12 -8.62 -20.81
CA THR A 151 -18.72 -7.30 -21.11
C THR A 151 -19.32 -6.69 -19.86
N SER A 152 -19.09 -5.39 -19.68
CA SER A 152 -19.63 -4.58 -18.58
C SER A 152 -19.77 -3.13 -19.01
N ASP A 153 -20.54 -2.34 -18.26
CA ASP A 153 -20.63 -0.90 -18.49
C ASP A 153 -19.31 -0.19 -18.12
N LEU A 154 -18.55 -0.75 -17.17
CA LEU A 154 -17.26 -0.20 -16.70
C LEU A 154 -16.25 -1.32 -16.40
N ALA A 155 -15.01 -1.11 -16.81
CA ALA A 155 -13.86 -1.92 -16.41
C ALA A 155 -12.90 -1.12 -15.51
N LEU A 156 -12.52 -1.69 -14.37
CA LEU A 156 -11.50 -1.14 -13.47
C LEU A 156 -10.23 -1.99 -13.50
N SER A 157 -9.11 -1.36 -13.79
CA SER A 157 -7.79 -2.01 -13.74
C SER A 157 -7.18 -1.86 -12.35
N ALA A 158 -7.16 -2.95 -11.59
CA ALA A 158 -6.52 -3.08 -10.29
C ALA A 158 -5.43 -4.20 -10.31
N ASP A 159 -4.83 -4.42 -11.48
CA ASP A 159 -3.89 -5.51 -11.81
C ASP A 159 -2.42 -5.21 -11.43
N GLY A 160 -2.21 -4.13 -10.68
CA GLY A 160 -0.99 -3.83 -9.95
C GLY A 160 0.13 -3.17 -10.76
N LEU A 161 1.33 -3.07 -10.17
CA LEU A 161 2.49 -2.38 -10.75
C LEU A 161 2.82 -2.78 -12.19
N ARG A 162 2.64 -4.07 -12.51
CA ARG A 162 2.90 -4.66 -13.83
C ARG A 162 1.61 -4.76 -14.67
N SER A 163 0.70 -3.82 -14.47
CA SER A 163 -0.58 -3.74 -15.14
C SER A 163 -0.42 -3.88 -16.66
N VAL A 164 -1.21 -4.77 -17.24
CA VAL A 164 -1.28 -4.95 -18.71
C VAL A 164 -2.23 -3.92 -19.32
N LEU A 165 -3.31 -3.57 -18.61
CA LEU A 165 -4.30 -2.62 -19.13
C LEU A 165 -3.84 -1.16 -19.03
N ARG A 166 -2.88 -0.85 -18.14
CA ARG A 166 -2.18 0.44 -18.14
C ARG A 166 -1.58 0.76 -19.51
N GLY A 167 -1.17 -0.25 -20.28
CA GLY A 167 -0.64 -0.09 -21.63
C GLY A 167 -1.62 0.57 -22.62
N LYS A 168 -2.92 0.67 -22.30
CA LYS A 168 -3.88 1.44 -23.11
C LYS A 168 -3.74 2.94 -22.94
N LEU A 169 -3.21 3.38 -21.80
CA LEU A 169 -3.10 4.79 -21.44
C LEU A 169 -1.66 5.30 -21.39
N SER A 170 -0.70 4.42 -21.16
CA SER A 170 0.73 4.79 -21.10
C SER A 170 1.65 3.64 -21.45
N ASP A 171 2.67 3.93 -22.27
CA ASP A 171 3.74 3.00 -22.62
C ASP A 171 4.91 3.00 -21.60
N ASP A 172 4.74 3.66 -20.45
CA ASP A 172 5.79 3.75 -19.43
C ASP A 172 6.15 2.36 -18.86
N GLN A 173 7.35 2.25 -18.31
CA GLN A 173 7.86 1.02 -17.70
C GLN A 173 8.12 1.22 -16.21
N PRO A 174 8.02 0.16 -15.38
CA PRO A 174 8.40 0.24 -13.97
C PRO A 174 9.84 0.74 -13.83
N VAL A 175 10.05 1.71 -12.95
CA VAL A 175 11.35 2.30 -12.66
C VAL A 175 11.94 1.62 -11.44
N ALA A 176 13.07 0.94 -11.60
CA ALA A 176 13.81 0.34 -10.49
C ALA A 176 14.41 1.44 -9.61
N SER A 177 14.18 1.36 -8.30
CA SER A 177 14.79 2.29 -7.33
C SER A 177 16.25 1.96 -7.00
N GLY A 178 16.72 0.77 -7.36
CA GLY A 178 18.00 0.21 -6.91
C GLY A 178 18.00 -0.30 -5.47
N TYR A 179 16.86 -0.21 -4.77
CA TYR A 179 16.67 -0.79 -3.45
C TYR A 179 15.93 -2.13 -3.50
N VAL A 180 16.18 -2.95 -2.49
CA VAL A 180 15.63 -4.30 -2.37
C VAL A 180 15.05 -4.45 -0.97
N ALA A 181 13.82 -4.95 -0.90
CA ALA A 181 13.19 -5.31 0.36
C ALA A 181 13.27 -6.82 0.61
N TYR A 182 13.61 -7.19 1.84
CA TYR A 182 13.37 -8.50 2.44
C TYR A 182 12.33 -8.36 3.54
N ARG A 183 11.52 -9.40 3.72
CA ARG A 183 10.43 -9.42 4.69
C ARG A 183 10.47 -10.68 5.52
N GLY A 184 9.97 -10.59 6.75
CA GLY A 184 9.61 -11.73 7.56
C GLY A 184 8.48 -11.37 8.51
N ALA A 185 7.58 -12.32 8.72
CA ALA A 185 6.52 -12.24 9.71
C ALA A 185 6.46 -13.60 10.39
N PHE A 186 6.96 -13.67 11.62
CA PHE A 186 7.12 -14.91 12.38
C PHE A 186 6.34 -14.83 13.68
N PRO A 187 5.84 -15.97 14.19
CA PRO A 187 5.36 -16.05 15.57
C PRO A 187 6.44 -15.58 16.54
N LEU A 188 6.05 -14.88 17.60
CA LEU A 188 6.97 -14.39 18.62
C LEU A 188 7.73 -15.51 19.34
N SER A 189 7.17 -16.72 19.39
CA SER A 189 7.84 -17.90 19.91
C SER A 189 8.98 -18.41 19.02
N GLU A 190 9.03 -18.00 17.75
CA GLU A 190 10.01 -18.47 16.75
C GLU A 190 11.13 -17.45 16.50
N ILE A 191 11.01 -16.23 17.04
CA ILE A 191 12.05 -15.22 16.89
C ILE A 191 13.05 -15.33 18.06
N ASP A 192 14.32 -15.57 17.73
CA ASP A 192 15.43 -15.53 18.69
C ASP A 192 15.91 -14.08 18.88
N VAL A 193 15.00 -13.22 19.36
CA VAL A 193 15.23 -11.80 19.58
C VAL A 193 14.63 -11.38 20.91
N GLU A 194 15.47 -10.88 21.83
CA GLU A 194 14.99 -10.15 23.00
C GLU A 194 14.36 -8.84 22.52
N LEU A 195 13.04 -8.76 22.62
CA LEU A 195 12.27 -7.55 22.37
C LEU A 195 11.87 -6.94 23.70
N ASP A 196 12.02 -5.62 23.83
CA ASP A 196 11.43 -4.91 24.95
C ASP A 196 9.92 -4.76 24.76
N GLU A 197 9.19 -4.43 25.83
CA GLU A 197 7.73 -4.23 25.75
C GLU A 197 7.33 -3.11 24.77
N ASN A 198 8.22 -2.14 24.50
CA ASN A 198 7.95 -1.05 23.57
C ASN A 198 7.97 -1.54 22.11
N ALA A 199 8.88 -2.45 21.76
CA ALA A 199 9.01 -3.01 20.41
C ALA A 199 7.73 -3.74 19.96
N LEU A 200 6.93 -4.25 20.92
CA LEU A 200 5.64 -4.90 20.65
C LEU A 200 4.47 -3.92 20.51
N ARG A 201 4.65 -2.66 20.93
CA ARG A 201 3.58 -1.66 21.01
C ARG A 201 3.81 -0.45 20.10
N ASP A 202 4.97 -0.37 19.46
CA ASP A 202 5.34 0.73 18.58
C ASP A 202 5.70 0.20 17.18
N VAL A 203 5.62 1.06 16.18
CA VAL A 203 6.28 0.85 14.89
C VAL A 203 7.66 1.47 14.98
N VAL A 204 8.72 0.69 14.77
CA VAL A 204 10.10 1.17 14.84
C VAL A 204 10.73 1.12 13.46
N VAL A 205 11.34 2.22 13.03
CA VAL A 205 12.11 2.31 11.79
C VAL A 205 13.53 2.75 12.10
N TYR A 206 14.49 1.88 11.83
CA TYR A 206 15.91 2.19 11.88
C TYR A 206 16.37 2.75 10.54
N LEU A 207 16.93 3.96 10.55
CA LEU A 207 17.36 4.70 9.36
C LEU A 207 18.89 4.71 9.28
N GLY A 208 19.45 4.17 8.20
CA GLY A 208 20.90 4.02 8.04
C GLY A 208 21.41 4.40 6.65
N PRO A 209 22.74 4.56 6.50
CA PRO A 209 23.38 4.75 5.20
C PRO A 209 22.98 3.66 4.21
N GLY A 210 22.26 4.04 3.15
CA GLY A 210 21.82 3.11 2.10
C GLY A 210 20.91 1.96 2.57
N CYS A 211 20.42 1.97 3.80
CA CYS A 211 19.59 0.89 4.34
C CYS A 211 18.59 1.36 5.41
N HIS A 212 17.50 0.63 5.59
CA HIS A 212 16.61 0.82 6.73
C HIS A 212 15.99 -0.50 7.17
N LEU A 213 15.56 -0.58 8.42
CA LEU A 213 14.87 -1.75 8.96
C LEU A 213 13.59 -1.31 9.70
N VAL A 214 12.45 -1.91 9.35
CA VAL A 214 11.15 -1.64 9.96
C VAL A 214 10.72 -2.84 10.80
N GLN A 215 10.23 -2.58 12.01
CA GLN A 215 9.73 -3.58 12.95
C GLN A 215 8.41 -3.16 13.59
N TYR A 216 7.49 -4.11 13.72
CA TYR A 216 6.25 -3.93 14.48
C TYR A 216 5.57 -5.27 14.73
N ALA A 217 4.79 -5.33 15.80
CA ALA A 217 3.96 -6.49 16.12
C ALA A 217 2.71 -6.59 15.23
N LEU A 218 2.19 -7.81 15.09
CA LEU A 218 0.97 -8.16 14.37
C LEU A 218 0.12 -9.10 15.24
N ARG A 219 -1.17 -9.24 14.90
CA ARG A 219 -2.13 -10.17 15.53
C ARG A 219 -2.12 -10.08 17.06
N GLY A 220 -2.45 -8.90 17.59
CA GLY A 220 -2.50 -8.68 19.03
C GLY A 220 -1.15 -8.78 19.77
N GLY A 221 -0.03 -8.90 19.04
CA GLY A 221 1.27 -9.14 19.64
C GLY A 221 1.69 -10.59 19.70
N ASP A 222 1.15 -11.48 18.84
CA ASP A 222 1.57 -12.88 18.72
C ASP A 222 2.56 -13.12 17.57
N MET A 223 2.65 -12.18 16.63
CA MET A 223 3.59 -12.21 15.51
C MET A 223 4.42 -10.94 15.45
N PHE A 224 5.63 -11.06 14.92
CA PHE A 224 6.54 -9.94 14.73
C PHE A 224 6.93 -9.79 13.27
N ASN A 225 6.70 -8.60 12.73
CA ASN A 225 7.02 -8.25 11.36
C ASN A 225 8.36 -7.50 11.30
N THR A 226 9.25 -7.96 10.43
CA THR A 226 10.50 -7.27 10.10
C THR A 226 10.60 -7.04 8.59
N VAL A 227 10.98 -5.83 8.19
CA VAL A 227 11.29 -5.50 6.79
C VAL A 227 12.66 -4.85 6.73
N ALA A 228 13.59 -5.44 5.99
CA ALA A 228 14.90 -4.84 5.74
C ALA A 228 14.96 -4.34 4.29
N VAL A 229 15.39 -3.10 4.12
CA VAL A 229 15.56 -2.50 2.80
C VAL A 229 16.99 -2.00 2.66
N PHE A 230 17.65 -2.32 1.56
CA PHE A 230 19.01 -1.86 1.29
C PHE A 230 19.20 -1.53 -0.18
N ARG A 231 20.14 -0.62 -0.45
CA ARG A 231 20.64 -0.28 -1.78
C ARG A 231 21.51 -1.42 -2.29
N SER A 232 21.18 -1.96 -3.46
CA SER A 232 21.94 -3.05 -4.06
C SER A 232 23.14 -2.52 -4.85
N ALA A 233 24.33 -2.95 -4.44
CA ALA A 233 25.56 -2.64 -5.17
C ALA A 233 25.63 -3.37 -6.51
N ALA A 234 25.05 -4.57 -6.61
CA ALA A 234 24.95 -5.32 -7.87
C ALA A 234 24.08 -4.58 -8.91
N TYR A 235 22.97 -3.97 -8.48
CA TYR A 235 22.16 -3.13 -9.35
C TYR A 235 22.94 -1.93 -9.90
N GLU A 236 23.71 -1.25 -9.05
CA GLU A 236 24.55 -0.11 -9.47
C GLU A 236 25.65 -0.51 -10.47
N ARG A 237 26.10 -1.77 -10.43
CA ARG A 237 27.03 -2.34 -11.42
C ARG A 237 26.33 -2.84 -12.70
N GLY A 238 25.01 -2.76 -12.79
CA GLY A 238 24.22 -3.20 -13.94
C GLY A 238 24.04 -4.72 -14.03
N GLU A 239 24.14 -5.44 -12.91
CA GLU A 239 23.94 -6.89 -12.89
C GLU A 239 22.45 -7.26 -13.02
N ALA A 240 22.15 -8.32 -13.76
CA ALA A 240 20.77 -8.75 -14.02
C ALA A 240 20.11 -9.37 -12.78
N ASP A 241 20.86 -10.14 -11.99
CA ASP A 241 20.42 -10.69 -10.71
C ASP A 241 21.04 -9.88 -9.56
N TRP A 242 20.22 -9.07 -8.89
CA TRP A 242 20.65 -8.14 -7.85
C TRP A 242 19.75 -8.26 -6.62
N GLY A 243 20.25 -7.81 -5.47
CA GLY A 243 19.57 -7.88 -4.19
C GLY A 243 19.67 -9.22 -3.49
N ASN A 244 20.79 -9.92 -3.63
CA ASN A 244 20.97 -11.25 -3.05
C ASN A 244 21.18 -11.21 -1.52
N PRO A 245 20.96 -12.34 -0.80
CA PRO A 245 21.12 -12.37 0.66
C PRO A 245 22.50 -11.93 1.16
N ASP A 246 23.57 -12.13 0.38
CA ASP A 246 24.92 -11.67 0.75
C ASP A 246 25.05 -10.14 0.69
N GLU A 247 24.36 -9.48 -0.24
CA GLU A 247 24.28 -8.02 -0.27
C GLU A 247 23.52 -7.49 0.94
N LEU A 248 22.47 -8.20 1.37
CA LEU A 248 21.72 -7.87 2.60
C LEU A 248 22.65 -7.90 3.82
N GLU A 249 23.42 -8.97 4.02
CA GLU A 249 24.36 -9.05 5.15
C GLU A 249 25.43 -7.94 5.08
N SER A 250 25.96 -7.68 3.88
CA SER A 250 26.98 -6.66 3.67
C SER A 250 26.46 -5.25 3.99
N ALA A 251 25.26 -4.92 3.50
CA ALA A 251 24.64 -3.60 3.66
C ALA A 251 24.33 -3.26 5.12
N PHE A 252 24.06 -4.26 5.96
CA PHE A 252 23.72 -4.07 7.37
C PHE A 252 24.86 -4.39 8.35
N SER A 253 26.04 -4.78 7.86
CA SER A 253 27.18 -5.23 8.68
C SER A 253 27.65 -4.19 9.72
N GLY A 254 27.60 -2.90 9.38
CA GLY A 254 27.99 -1.79 10.24
C GLY A 254 26.87 -1.23 11.13
N MET A 255 25.69 -1.85 11.14
CA MET A 255 24.53 -1.36 11.90
C MET A 255 24.54 -1.86 13.35
N CYS A 256 23.76 -1.20 14.20
CA CYS A 256 23.67 -1.50 15.62
C CYS A 256 23.22 -2.95 15.88
N PRO A 257 23.50 -3.51 17.08
CA PRO A 257 23.15 -4.89 17.40
C PRO A 257 21.68 -5.24 17.17
N ASP A 258 20.75 -4.33 17.45
CA ASP A 258 19.31 -4.55 17.29
C ASP A 258 18.92 -4.75 15.83
N VAL A 259 19.46 -3.92 14.94
CA VAL A 259 19.25 -4.04 13.49
C VAL A 259 19.79 -5.37 12.97
N ARG A 260 21.04 -5.72 13.31
CA ARG A 260 21.67 -6.98 12.87
C ARG A 260 20.91 -8.21 13.38
N ARG A 261 20.39 -8.15 14.60
CA ARG A 261 19.54 -9.20 15.17
C ARG A 261 18.20 -9.30 14.45
N GLY A 262 17.58 -8.18 14.08
CA GLY A 262 16.36 -8.13 13.28
C GLY A 262 16.47 -8.89 11.96
N LEU A 263 17.65 -8.90 11.31
CA LEU A 263 17.87 -9.62 10.04
C LEU A 263 17.65 -11.14 10.14
N ARG A 264 17.73 -11.71 11.35
CA ARG A 264 17.46 -13.14 11.58
C ARG A 264 15.97 -13.48 11.36
N SER A 265 15.10 -12.49 11.49
CA SER A 265 13.64 -12.61 11.31
C SER A 265 13.20 -12.28 9.88
N LEU A 266 13.96 -12.71 8.87
CA LEU A 266 13.68 -12.46 7.45
C LEU A 266 13.63 -13.77 6.66
N TRP A 267 12.66 -13.91 5.77
CA TRP A 267 12.67 -14.99 4.78
C TRP A 267 13.78 -14.74 3.76
N ARG A 268 14.77 -15.62 3.71
CA ARG A 268 15.92 -15.48 2.78
C ARG A 268 15.64 -16.02 1.37
N THR A 269 14.55 -16.78 1.21
CA THR A 269 14.16 -17.41 -0.05
C THR A 269 13.47 -16.45 -1.03
N ARG A 270 13.07 -15.26 -0.58
CA ARG A 270 12.35 -14.29 -1.41
C ARG A 270 12.83 -12.87 -1.16
N LYS A 271 13.11 -12.17 -2.26
CA LYS A 271 13.47 -10.75 -2.31
C LYS A 271 12.45 -9.97 -3.13
N TRP A 272 12.29 -8.70 -2.80
CA TRP A 272 11.42 -7.76 -3.51
C TRP A 272 12.25 -6.56 -3.97
N PRO A 273 12.89 -6.65 -5.15
CA PRO A 273 13.32 -5.48 -5.91
C PRO A 273 12.22 -4.40 -5.92
N MET A 274 12.57 -3.19 -5.51
CA MET A 274 11.60 -2.11 -5.36
C MET A 274 11.50 -1.28 -6.64
N TYR A 275 10.27 -1.20 -7.15
CA TYR A 275 9.92 -0.46 -8.34
C TYR A 275 8.73 0.45 -8.06
N ASP A 276 8.68 1.58 -8.75
CA ASP A 276 7.50 2.41 -8.86
C ASP A 276 7.30 2.84 -10.34
N ARG A 277 6.44 3.83 -10.58
CA ARG A 277 6.29 4.48 -11.89
C ARG A 277 6.22 5.99 -11.71
N ALA A 278 6.55 6.72 -12.77
CA ALA A 278 6.28 8.16 -12.79
C ALA A 278 4.76 8.41 -12.75
N PRO A 279 4.28 9.46 -12.06
CA PRO A 279 2.87 9.81 -12.09
C PRO A 279 2.40 10.14 -13.52
N ILE A 280 1.20 9.69 -13.87
CA ILE A 280 0.51 10.04 -15.12
C ILE A 280 -0.79 10.77 -14.80
N GLN A 281 -1.21 11.68 -15.68
CA GLN A 281 -2.41 12.51 -15.49
C GLN A 281 -3.69 11.85 -16.02
N THR A 282 -3.56 10.86 -16.91
CA THR A 282 -4.70 10.19 -17.56
C THR A 282 -4.79 8.75 -17.08
N TRP A 283 -5.86 8.42 -16.39
CA TRP A 283 -6.21 7.11 -15.85
C TRP A 283 -7.45 6.52 -16.50
N VAL A 284 -8.18 7.31 -17.30
CA VAL A 284 -9.45 6.90 -17.92
C VAL A 284 -9.34 6.91 -19.46
N ASP A 285 -9.82 5.83 -20.08
CA ASP A 285 -10.02 5.73 -21.53
C ASP A 285 -11.39 5.09 -21.80
N GLY A 286 -12.36 5.90 -22.24
CA GLY A 286 -13.76 5.49 -22.35
C GLY A 286 -14.29 4.92 -21.03
N ARG A 287 -14.70 3.64 -21.05
CA ARG A 287 -15.16 2.86 -19.89
C ARG A 287 -14.09 2.00 -19.23
N LEU A 288 -12.81 2.30 -19.42
CA LEU A 288 -11.70 1.76 -18.64
C LEU A 288 -11.18 2.82 -17.67
N ALA A 289 -10.94 2.45 -16.41
CA ALA A 289 -10.24 3.31 -15.45
C ALA A 289 -9.18 2.54 -14.64
N LEU A 290 -8.02 3.15 -14.40
CA LEU A 290 -6.97 2.61 -13.54
C LEU A 290 -7.20 2.93 -12.06
N THR A 291 -6.80 2.03 -11.17
CA THR A 291 -6.82 2.23 -9.70
C THR A 291 -5.66 1.49 -9.02
N GLY A 292 -5.31 1.91 -7.80
CA GLY A 292 -4.23 1.34 -7.02
C GLY A 292 -2.89 1.34 -7.77
N ASP A 293 -2.11 0.28 -7.59
CA ASP A 293 -0.79 0.17 -8.20
C ASP A 293 -0.80 0.08 -9.75
N ALA A 294 -1.95 -0.13 -10.39
CA ALA A 294 -2.05 0.00 -11.85
C ALA A 294 -1.99 1.48 -12.29
N ALA A 295 -2.51 2.39 -11.45
CA ALA A 295 -2.53 3.83 -11.69
C ALA A 295 -1.30 4.53 -11.09
N HIS A 296 -1.00 4.28 -9.82
CA HIS A 296 -0.04 5.06 -9.02
C HIS A 296 0.86 4.18 -8.12
N PRO A 297 1.57 3.18 -8.67
CA PRO A 297 2.46 2.37 -7.85
C PRO A 297 3.57 3.25 -7.27
N MET A 298 3.85 3.07 -5.97
CA MET A 298 4.73 3.94 -5.19
C MET A 298 5.73 3.15 -4.37
N LEU A 299 6.89 3.77 -4.12
CA LEU A 299 7.83 3.22 -3.12
C LEU A 299 7.21 3.29 -1.72
N GLN A 300 7.51 2.29 -0.91
CA GLN A 300 6.78 2.04 0.35
C GLN A 300 7.14 2.95 1.52
N TYR A 301 7.99 3.96 1.33
CA TYR A 301 8.54 4.79 2.42
C TYR A 301 7.48 5.54 3.23
N LEU A 302 6.33 5.85 2.61
CA LEU A 302 5.18 6.46 3.31
C LEU A 302 4.15 5.42 3.80
N ALA A 303 4.32 4.14 3.45
CA ALA A 303 3.37 3.06 3.70
C ALA A 303 1.95 3.32 3.15
N GLN A 304 1.85 3.95 1.98
CA GLN A 304 0.58 4.48 1.47
C GLN A 304 -0.07 3.71 0.31
N GLY A 305 0.59 2.75 -0.34
CA GLY A 305 0.02 2.10 -1.54
C GLY A 305 -1.39 1.52 -1.34
N ALA A 306 -1.56 0.69 -0.29
CA ALA A 306 -2.87 0.13 0.06
C ALA A 306 -3.86 1.21 0.54
N CYS A 307 -3.39 2.21 1.28
CA CYS A 307 -4.24 3.31 1.75
C CYS A 307 -4.79 4.13 0.57
N GLN A 308 -3.96 4.45 -0.41
CA GLN A 308 -4.35 5.19 -1.61
C GLN A 308 -5.30 4.37 -2.49
N ALA A 309 -5.10 3.05 -2.59
CA ALA A 309 -6.05 2.19 -3.31
C ALA A 309 -7.45 2.13 -2.65
N ILE A 310 -7.51 2.21 -1.32
CA ILE A 310 -8.80 2.32 -0.59
C ILE A 310 -9.44 3.70 -0.78
N GLU A 311 -8.64 4.76 -0.81
CA GLU A 311 -9.13 6.11 -1.15
C GLU A 311 -9.66 6.20 -2.58
N ASP A 312 -9.02 5.52 -3.53
CA ASP A 312 -9.52 5.45 -4.90
C ASP A 312 -10.92 4.85 -4.95
N ALA A 313 -11.10 3.69 -4.29
CA ALA A 313 -12.37 2.97 -4.22
C ALA A 313 -13.48 3.85 -3.60
N TYR A 314 -13.17 4.52 -2.49
CA TYR A 314 -14.09 5.45 -1.87
C TYR A 314 -14.45 6.63 -2.79
N THR A 315 -13.45 7.22 -3.44
CA THR A 315 -13.63 8.39 -4.30
C THR A 315 -14.47 8.04 -5.52
N LEU A 316 -14.15 6.95 -6.22
CA LEU A 316 -14.91 6.53 -7.40
C LEU A 316 -16.37 6.23 -7.06
N ALA A 317 -16.63 5.47 -5.99
CA ALA A 317 -18.00 5.17 -5.57
C ALA A 317 -18.76 6.45 -5.14
N THR A 318 -18.08 7.39 -4.50
CA THR A 318 -18.67 8.68 -4.11
C THR A 318 -19.02 9.53 -5.33
N GLU A 319 -18.12 9.66 -6.30
CA GLU A 319 -18.38 10.44 -7.53
C GLU A 319 -19.49 9.79 -8.38
N ALA A 320 -19.52 8.47 -8.50
CA ALA A 320 -20.63 7.76 -9.12
C ALA A 320 -21.96 8.04 -8.41
N GLY A 321 -21.99 7.93 -7.08
CA GLY A 321 -23.18 8.23 -6.27
C GLY A 321 -23.69 9.67 -6.42
N LYS A 322 -22.80 10.67 -6.56
CA LYS A 322 -23.17 12.06 -6.83
C LYS A 322 -23.92 12.22 -8.16
N THR A 323 -23.51 11.49 -9.20
CA THR A 323 -24.22 11.54 -10.50
C THR A 323 -25.61 10.94 -10.38
N VAL A 324 -25.73 9.78 -9.71
CA VAL A 324 -27.01 9.13 -9.44
C VAL A 324 -27.96 10.07 -8.71
N ALA A 325 -27.49 10.77 -7.68
CA ALA A 325 -28.27 11.76 -6.94
C ALA A 325 -28.70 12.97 -7.79
N ALA A 326 -27.98 13.26 -8.88
CA ALA A 326 -28.25 14.36 -9.79
C ALA A 326 -29.20 14.01 -10.96
N GLY A 327 -29.76 12.80 -11.01
CA GLY A 327 -30.79 12.42 -11.98
C GLY A 327 -30.51 11.15 -12.78
N GLY A 328 -29.36 10.50 -12.57
CA GLY A 328 -29.01 9.24 -13.23
C GLY A 328 -27.51 8.96 -13.17
N LEU A 329 -27.12 7.69 -13.30
CA LEU A 329 -25.71 7.33 -13.33
C LEU A 329 -25.07 7.90 -14.60
N ASP A 330 -24.04 8.72 -14.41
CA ASP A 330 -23.21 9.30 -15.49
C ASP A 330 -21.76 8.93 -15.22
N TRP A 331 -21.33 7.81 -15.79
CA TRP A 331 -19.97 7.31 -15.61
C TRP A 331 -18.92 8.26 -16.19
N ASP A 332 -19.20 8.98 -17.28
CA ASP A 332 -18.25 9.93 -17.85
C ASP A 332 -17.92 11.05 -16.86
N ARG A 333 -18.95 11.61 -16.24
CA ARG A 333 -18.79 12.64 -15.21
C ARG A 333 -18.13 12.09 -13.95
N ALA A 334 -18.53 10.90 -13.49
CA ALA A 334 -17.95 10.27 -12.31
C ALA A 334 -16.46 9.95 -12.48
N LEU A 335 -16.08 9.37 -13.62
CA LEU A 335 -14.70 9.00 -13.95
C LEU A 335 -13.79 10.21 -14.07
N ARG A 336 -14.24 11.29 -14.74
CA ARG A 336 -13.48 12.55 -14.81
C ARG A 336 -13.25 13.17 -13.43
N ALA A 337 -14.28 13.15 -12.57
CA ALA A 337 -14.16 13.68 -11.21
C ALA A 337 -13.21 12.82 -10.36
N TYR A 338 -13.29 11.50 -10.49
CA TYR A 338 -12.37 10.55 -9.86
C TYR A 338 -10.92 10.78 -10.28
N GLU A 339 -10.64 10.82 -11.58
CA GLU A 339 -9.30 11.08 -12.13
C GLU A 339 -8.74 12.41 -11.62
N THR A 340 -9.54 13.47 -11.68
CA THR A 340 -9.14 14.81 -11.20
C THR A 340 -8.80 14.79 -9.71
N ALA A 341 -9.63 14.16 -8.88
CA ALA A 341 -9.44 14.14 -7.43
C ALA A 341 -8.23 13.30 -7.00
N ARG A 342 -7.93 12.23 -7.75
CA ARG A 342 -6.92 11.24 -7.33
C ARG A 342 -5.54 11.46 -7.90
N THR A 343 -5.43 11.87 -9.17
CA THR A 343 -4.14 12.03 -9.87
C THR A 343 -3.18 12.95 -9.13
N GLU A 344 -3.61 14.15 -8.73
CA GLU A 344 -2.75 15.10 -7.99
C GLU A 344 -2.34 14.54 -6.61
N ARG A 345 -3.31 13.99 -5.87
CA ARG A 345 -3.08 13.44 -4.54
C ARG A 345 -2.07 12.30 -4.57
N THR A 346 -2.26 11.32 -5.44
CA THR A 346 -1.35 10.17 -5.52
C THR A 346 -0.01 10.54 -6.15
N ALA A 347 0.04 11.48 -7.10
CA ALA A 347 1.30 11.99 -7.64
C ALA A 347 2.16 12.62 -6.54
N ARG A 348 1.54 13.42 -5.65
CA ARG A 348 2.23 13.98 -4.48
C ARG A 348 2.73 12.88 -3.54
N VAL A 349 1.95 11.82 -3.30
CA VAL A 349 2.39 10.67 -2.47
C VAL A 349 3.56 9.93 -3.11
N GLN A 350 3.48 9.60 -4.41
CA GLN A 350 4.55 8.90 -5.15
C GLN A 350 5.86 9.70 -5.12
N THR A 351 5.80 10.99 -5.45
CA THR A 351 6.99 11.86 -5.49
C THR A 351 7.56 12.11 -4.09
N SER A 352 6.70 12.35 -3.10
CA SER A 352 7.14 12.52 -1.71
C SER A 352 7.75 11.24 -1.14
N ALA A 353 7.25 10.05 -1.52
CA ALA A 353 7.83 8.79 -1.09
C ALA A 353 9.28 8.64 -1.54
N ARG A 354 9.61 9.00 -2.78
CA ARG A 354 11.01 8.99 -3.28
C ARG A 354 11.91 9.88 -2.43
N VAL A 355 11.50 11.13 -2.20
CA VAL A 355 12.26 12.09 -1.38
C VAL A 355 12.45 11.59 0.05
N TRP A 356 11.41 11.00 0.64
CA TRP A 356 11.50 10.40 1.98
C TRP A 356 12.48 9.21 2.01
N GLY A 357 12.49 8.38 0.98
CA GLY A 357 13.49 7.32 0.81
C GLY A 357 14.92 7.88 0.79
N ASP A 358 15.16 8.93 0.01
CA ASP A 358 16.48 9.59 -0.04
C ASP A 358 16.90 10.12 1.34
N ILE A 359 15.99 10.79 2.06
CA ILE A 359 16.23 11.29 3.43
C ILE A 359 16.49 10.16 4.42
N TRP A 360 15.84 9.02 4.28
CA TRP A 360 16.04 7.87 5.19
C TRP A 360 17.44 7.29 5.04
N HIS A 361 17.99 7.34 3.84
CA HIS A 361 19.18 6.58 3.43
C HIS A 361 20.46 7.38 3.27
N VAL A 362 20.47 8.66 3.65
CA VAL A 362 21.68 9.51 3.62
C VAL A 362 22.82 8.97 4.49
N ASP A 363 24.06 9.32 4.14
CA ASP A 363 25.29 8.96 4.86
C ASP A 363 26.12 10.21 5.22
N GLY A 364 27.19 10.02 6.00
CA GLY A 364 28.19 11.03 6.33
C GLY A 364 27.58 12.27 7.00
N VAL A 365 27.96 13.45 6.52
CA VAL A 365 27.47 14.73 7.06
C VAL A 365 25.95 14.87 6.87
N ALA A 366 25.40 14.38 5.77
CA ALA A 366 23.96 14.45 5.51
C ALA A 366 23.16 13.63 6.55
N ARG A 367 23.67 12.46 6.97
CA ARG A 367 23.10 11.70 8.10
C ARG A 367 23.11 12.48 9.40
N LEU A 368 24.23 13.15 9.73
CA LEU A 368 24.32 13.94 10.96
C LEU A 368 23.29 15.08 10.97
N LEU A 369 23.14 15.80 9.85
CA LEU A 369 22.13 16.85 9.70
C LEU A 369 20.70 16.31 9.79
N ARG A 370 20.41 15.19 9.12
CA ARG A 370 19.10 14.53 9.21
C ARG A 370 18.77 14.14 10.64
N ASN A 371 19.73 13.56 11.36
CA ASN A 371 19.54 13.14 12.75
C ASN A 371 19.23 14.34 13.65
N GLU A 372 19.94 15.46 13.48
CA GLU A 372 19.69 16.68 14.25
C GLU A 372 18.30 17.27 13.97
N LEU A 373 17.92 17.38 12.68
CA LEU A 373 16.61 17.86 12.28
C LEU A 373 15.45 17.01 12.86
N PHE A 374 15.67 15.71 13.06
CA PHE A 374 14.65 14.85 13.65
C PHE A 374 14.56 15.01 15.17
N ARG A 375 15.68 15.21 15.86
CA ARG A 375 15.71 15.40 17.32
C ARG A 375 15.05 16.70 17.77
N ASP A 376 15.12 17.74 16.96
CA ASP A 376 14.53 19.06 17.26
C ASP A 376 13.01 19.12 17.06
N ARG A 377 12.34 17.99 16.84
CA ARG A 377 10.90 17.93 16.55
C ARG A 377 10.09 17.42 17.73
N ALA A 378 9.01 18.14 18.05
CA ALA A 378 8.03 17.69 19.05
C ALA A 378 7.22 16.48 18.54
N PRO A 379 6.92 15.48 19.40
CA PRO A 379 6.22 14.26 18.99
C PRO A 379 4.79 14.45 18.45
N ASP A 380 4.14 15.54 18.84
CA ASP A 380 2.78 15.96 18.47
C ASP A 380 2.78 16.96 17.30
N ASP A 381 3.94 17.30 16.72
CA ASP A 381 4.03 18.15 15.55
C ASP A 381 3.64 17.38 14.27
N TYR A 382 2.35 17.43 13.95
CA TYR A 382 1.78 16.75 12.80
C TYR A 382 1.79 17.56 11.49
N LYS A 383 2.34 18.78 11.46
CA LYS A 383 2.24 19.68 10.28
C LYS A 383 2.80 19.06 9.00
N HIS A 384 3.79 18.17 9.12
CA HIS A 384 4.45 17.50 8.00
C HIS A 384 3.67 16.29 7.46
N ILE A 385 2.67 15.81 8.18
CA ILE A 385 1.85 14.64 7.82
C ILE A 385 0.37 14.98 7.62
N ASP A 386 -0.08 16.19 7.98
CA ASP A 386 -1.47 16.64 7.81
C ASP A 386 -1.98 16.48 6.38
N TRP A 387 -1.16 16.86 5.39
CA TRP A 387 -1.53 16.72 3.98
C TRP A 387 -1.77 15.26 3.56
N LEU A 388 -1.16 14.31 4.29
CA LEU A 388 -1.24 12.89 3.99
C LEU A 388 -2.43 12.24 4.70
N TYR A 389 -2.54 12.44 6.01
CA TYR A 389 -3.53 11.74 6.86
C TYR A 389 -4.85 12.50 7.03
N GLY A 390 -4.87 13.82 6.83
CA GLY A 390 -6.07 14.65 7.00
C GLY A 390 -6.93 14.83 5.74
N GLY A 391 -6.45 14.36 4.59
CA GLY A 391 -7.10 14.52 3.28
C GLY A 391 -8.36 13.70 3.08
#